data_AF-F2ARB5-F1
#
_entry.id   AF-F2ARB5-F1
#
_cell.length_a   1.000
_cell.length_b   1.000
_cell.length_c   1.000
_cell.angle_alpha   90.00
_cell.angle_beta   90.00
_cell.angle_gamma   90.00
#
_symmetry.space_group_name_H-M   'P 1'
#
loop_
_entity.id
_entity.type
_entity.pdbx_description
1 polymer ?
#
loop_
_entity_poly.entity_id
_entity_poly.type
_entity_poly.pdbx_seq_one_letter_code
_entity_poly.pdbx_strand_id
1 'polypeptide(L)'
;MSENELSLSELESLARQENVHGKTVDCLLALQSDDEEVRTWAAEVLSGSVEPTADEEEEMAGLLETVLYEGEDGESWSPLASDQLYWTATMLGRLPQIDASTAKVLQELADTSFDALASAAKRARSVLGRLGK
;
A
#
# COMPACT_ATOMS: atom_id res chain seq x y z
N MET A 1 0.40 -1.78 -22.63
CA MET A 1 1.70 -2.18 -22.06
C MET A 1 2.12 -1.05 -21.16
N SER A 2 1.88 -1.22 -19.86
CA SER A 2 2.22 -0.28 -18.79
C SER A 2 3.75 -0.24 -18.67
N GLU A 3 4.37 0.92 -18.92
CA GLU A 3 5.84 1.06 -19.02
C GLU A 3 6.59 1.00 -17.67
N ASN A 4 5.96 0.58 -16.56
CA ASN A 4 6.54 0.64 -15.21
C ASN A 4 6.26 -0.61 -14.33
N GLU A 5 6.11 -1.81 -14.90
CA GLU A 5 6.03 -3.03 -14.09
C GLU A 5 7.44 -3.44 -13.62
N LEU A 6 7.64 -3.50 -12.29
CA LEU A 6 8.87 -4.04 -11.71
C LEU A 6 9.00 -5.52 -12.07
N SER A 7 10.14 -5.89 -12.64
CA SER A 7 10.44 -7.29 -12.93
C SER A 7 10.81 -8.05 -11.67
N LEU A 8 10.68 -9.39 -11.72
CA LEU A 8 11.08 -10.28 -10.63
C LEU A 8 12.54 -10.05 -10.19
N SER A 9 13.46 -9.93 -11.16
CA SER A 9 14.89 -9.73 -10.88
C SER A 9 15.17 -8.36 -10.24
N GLU A 10 14.40 -7.34 -10.58
CA GLU A 10 14.49 -6.03 -9.92
C GLU A 10 14.01 -6.12 -8.48
N LEU A 11 12.86 -6.76 -8.22
CA LEU A 11 12.35 -6.94 -6.86
C LEU A 11 13.32 -7.75 -5.98
N GLU A 12 13.90 -8.84 -6.50
CA GLU A 12 14.94 -9.59 -5.80
C GLU A 12 16.17 -8.73 -5.48
N SER A 13 16.56 -7.85 -6.40
CA SER A 13 17.68 -6.93 -6.21
C SER A 13 17.36 -5.87 -5.15
N LEU A 14 16.14 -5.34 -5.14
CA LEU A 14 15.66 -4.37 -4.14
C LEU A 14 15.60 -5.00 -2.75
N ALA A 15 15.14 -6.25 -2.64
CA ALA A 15 15.01 -6.95 -1.36
C ALA A 15 16.35 -7.16 -0.63
N ARG A 16 17.47 -7.11 -1.36
CA ARG A 16 18.83 -7.24 -0.80
C ARG A 16 19.44 -5.89 -0.39
N GLN A 17 18.73 -4.80 -0.63
CA GLN A 17 19.18 -3.45 -0.29
C GLN A 17 18.56 -2.98 1.03
N GLU A 18 19.16 -1.96 1.62
CA GLU A 18 18.66 -1.26 2.80
C GLU A 18 18.32 0.19 2.41
N ASN A 19 17.25 0.73 2.99
CA ASN A 19 16.80 2.12 2.79
C ASN A 19 16.54 2.47 1.31
N VAL A 20 15.80 1.63 0.61
CA VAL A 20 15.35 1.92 -0.77
C VAL A 20 14.25 2.97 -0.72
N HIS A 21 14.42 4.07 -1.46
CA HIS A 21 13.45 5.16 -1.56
C HIS A 21 12.94 5.32 -2.99
N GLY A 22 11.78 5.96 -3.18
CA GLY A 22 11.23 6.25 -4.51
C GLY A 22 10.75 5.02 -5.27
N LYS A 23 10.55 3.89 -4.57
CA LYS A 23 10.06 2.62 -5.13
C LYS A 23 8.82 2.10 -4.43
N THR A 24 8.24 2.86 -3.50
CA THR A 24 7.12 2.40 -2.70
C THR A 24 5.90 2.14 -3.56
N VAL A 25 5.52 3.11 -4.39
CA VAL A 25 4.33 3.01 -5.25
C VAL A 25 4.50 1.90 -6.29
N ASP A 26 5.67 1.82 -6.94
CA ASP A 26 5.99 0.73 -7.88
C ASP A 26 5.82 -0.66 -7.23
N CYS A 27 6.33 -0.84 -6.00
CA CYS A 27 6.17 -2.09 -5.26
C CYS A 27 4.72 -2.34 -4.84
N LEU A 28 3.96 -1.30 -4.47
CA LEU A 28 2.53 -1.44 -4.16
C LEU A 28 1.72 -1.85 -5.40
N LEU A 29 2.05 -1.33 -6.59
CA LEU A 29 1.43 -1.72 -7.85
C LEU A 29 1.78 -3.16 -8.23
N ALA A 30 3.02 -3.60 -7.99
CA ALA A 30 3.46 -4.97 -8.26
C ALA A 30 2.69 -6.05 -7.46
N LEU A 31 2.01 -5.68 -6.36
CA LEU A 31 1.10 -6.58 -5.63
C LEU A 31 -0.11 -7.03 -6.46
N GLN A 32 -0.44 -6.32 -7.54
CA GLN A 32 -1.51 -6.70 -8.47
C GLN A 32 -1.02 -7.54 -9.66
N SER A 33 0.26 -7.92 -9.70
CA SER A 33 0.79 -8.76 -10.77
C SER A 33 0.05 -10.11 -10.83
N ASP A 34 -0.19 -10.62 -12.05
CA ASP A 34 -0.69 -11.99 -12.24
C ASP A 34 0.34 -13.05 -11.80
N ASP A 35 1.62 -12.68 -11.74
CA ASP A 35 2.72 -13.55 -11.31
C ASP A 35 2.85 -13.56 -9.78
N GLU A 36 2.66 -14.74 -9.18
CA GLU A 36 2.74 -14.93 -7.73
C GLU A 36 4.14 -14.67 -7.16
N GLU A 37 5.20 -14.95 -7.92
CA GLU A 37 6.57 -14.68 -7.46
C GLU A 37 6.80 -13.17 -7.39
N VAL A 38 6.32 -12.42 -8.38
CA VAL A 38 6.38 -10.94 -8.38
C VAL A 38 5.63 -10.38 -7.18
N ARG A 39 4.41 -10.85 -6.90
CA ARG A 39 3.64 -10.40 -5.72
C ARG A 39 4.38 -10.70 -4.41
N THR A 40 4.95 -11.89 -4.30
CA THR A 40 5.68 -12.33 -3.10
C THR A 40 6.88 -11.45 -2.84
N TRP A 41 7.69 -11.19 -3.87
CA TRP A 41 8.85 -10.33 -3.73
C TRP A 41 8.49 -8.86 -3.52
N ALA A 42 7.40 -8.36 -4.11
CA ALA A 42 6.90 -7.02 -3.83
C ALA A 42 6.54 -6.86 -2.35
N ALA A 43 5.84 -7.84 -1.76
CA ALA A 43 5.53 -7.84 -0.33
C ALA A 43 6.80 -7.92 0.54
N GLU A 44 7.80 -8.73 0.16
CA GLU A 44 9.07 -8.82 0.86
C GLU A 44 9.81 -7.46 0.87
N VAL A 45 9.92 -6.82 -0.29
CA VAL A 45 10.55 -5.50 -0.46
C VAL A 45 9.84 -4.44 0.37
N LEU A 46 8.50 -4.40 0.33
CA LEU A 46 7.69 -3.51 1.17
C LEU A 46 7.86 -3.81 2.65
N SER A 47 8.07 -5.07 3.03
CA SER A 47 8.21 -5.45 4.44
C SER A 47 9.51 -4.92 5.07
N GLY A 48 10.62 -4.91 4.32
CA GLY A 48 11.96 -4.68 4.89
C GLY A 48 12.77 -3.58 4.22
N SER A 49 12.90 -3.60 2.90
CA SER A 49 13.91 -2.81 2.19
C SER A 49 13.46 -1.40 1.83
N VAL A 50 12.17 -1.21 1.53
CA VAL A 50 11.64 0.09 1.08
C VAL A 50 11.18 0.95 2.25
N GLU A 51 11.61 2.21 2.22
CA GLU A 51 11.17 3.26 3.12
C GLU A 51 10.52 4.38 2.31
N PRO A 52 9.22 4.65 2.52
CA PRO A 52 8.53 5.72 1.80
C PRO A 52 9.05 7.08 2.22
N THR A 53 9.09 7.98 1.25
CA THR A 53 9.40 9.39 1.43
C THR A 53 8.12 10.23 1.45
N ALA A 54 8.19 11.45 1.99
CA ALA A 54 7.06 12.37 1.99
C ALA A 54 6.60 12.72 0.57
N ASP A 55 7.52 12.73 -0.40
CA ASP A 55 7.20 13.01 -1.81
C ASP A 55 6.35 11.90 -2.45
N GLU A 56 6.38 10.68 -1.91
CA GLU A 56 5.55 9.54 -2.36
C GLU A 56 4.16 9.52 -1.69
N GLU A 57 3.89 10.41 -0.74
CA GLU A 57 2.64 10.39 0.04
C GLU A 57 1.40 10.56 -0.83
N GLU A 58 1.39 11.58 -1.70
CA GLU A 58 0.24 11.91 -2.55
C GLU A 58 -0.11 10.73 -3.48
N GLU A 59 0.90 10.10 -4.07
CA GLU A 59 0.72 8.94 -4.94
C GLU A 59 0.20 7.72 -4.17
N MET A 60 0.73 7.45 -2.97
CA MET A 60 0.21 6.38 -2.11
C MET A 60 -1.23 6.65 -1.67
N ALA A 61 -1.57 7.90 -1.34
CA ALA A 61 -2.93 8.29 -0.97
C ALA A 61 -3.91 8.10 -2.13
N GLY A 62 -3.52 8.51 -3.35
CA GLY A 62 -4.32 8.32 -4.56
C GLY A 62 -4.51 6.84 -4.90
N LEU A 63 -3.48 6.00 -4.71
CA LEU A 63 -3.61 4.54 -4.87
C LEU A 63 -4.58 3.95 -3.84
N LEU A 64 -4.45 4.33 -2.57
CA LEU A 64 -5.35 3.89 -1.49
C LEU A 64 -6.81 4.23 -1.81
N GLU A 65 -7.06 5.47 -2.23
CA GLU A 65 -8.37 5.99 -2.58
C GLU A 65 -8.99 5.22 -3.76
N THR A 66 -8.19 5.03 -4.83
CA THR A 66 -8.63 4.33 -6.04
C THR A 66 -9.06 2.90 -5.72
N VAL A 67 -8.20 2.13 -5.04
CA VAL A 67 -8.48 0.73 -4.72
C VAL A 67 -9.65 0.58 -3.74
N LEU A 68 -9.81 1.55 -2.82
CA LEU A 68 -10.92 1.56 -1.89
C LEU A 68 -12.24 1.75 -2.64
N TYR A 69 -12.38 2.80 -3.46
CA TYR A 69 -13.65 3.13 -4.10
C TYR A 69 -14.00 2.22 -5.28
N GLU A 70 -13.03 1.69 -6.03
CA GLU A 70 -13.32 0.72 -7.10
C GLU A 70 -13.99 -0.56 -6.56
N GLY A 71 -13.57 -1.01 -5.37
CA GLY A 71 -14.22 -2.16 -4.72
C GLY A 71 -15.56 -1.81 -4.07
N GLU A 72 -15.79 -0.55 -3.69
CA GLU A 72 -17.08 -0.08 -3.17
C GLU A 72 -18.13 -0.03 -4.27
N ASP A 73 -17.79 0.53 -5.43
CA ASP A 73 -18.65 0.57 -6.62
C ASP A 73 -18.97 -0.83 -7.15
N GLY A 74 -18.07 -1.79 -6.95
CA GLY A 74 -18.25 -3.21 -7.28
C GLY A 74 -18.84 -4.07 -6.15
N GLU A 75 -19.10 -3.50 -4.96
CA GLU A 75 -19.48 -4.16 -3.70
C GLU A 75 -18.57 -5.36 -3.31
N SER A 76 -17.34 -5.41 -3.79
CA SER A 76 -16.42 -6.53 -3.55
C SER A 76 -14.97 -6.14 -3.81
N TRP A 77 -14.09 -6.52 -2.89
CA TRP A 77 -12.64 -6.44 -3.06
C TRP A 77 -12.07 -7.83 -3.29
N SER A 78 -11.17 -7.95 -4.27
CA SER A 78 -10.36 -9.17 -4.40
C SER A 78 -9.39 -9.30 -3.22
N PRO A 79 -8.87 -10.50 -2.93
CA PRO A 79 -7.80 -10.66 -1.94
C PRO A 79 -6.59 -9.75 -2.23
N LEU A 80 -6.23 -9.59 -3.51
CA LEU A 80 -5.12 -8.72 -3.93
C LEU A 80 -5.40 -7.24 -3.64
N ALA A 81 -6.64 -6.77 -3.84
CA ALA A 81 -7.02 -5.40 -3.50
C ALA A 81 -6.95 -5.16 -1.98
N SER A 82 -7.41 -6.12 -1.17
CA SER A 82 -7.30 -6.05 0.29
C SER A 82 -5.83 -6.00 0.75
N ASP A 83 -4.97 -6.81 0.16
CA ASP A 83 -3.52 -6.80 0.44
C ASP A 83 -2.87 -5.46 0.03
N GLN A 84 -3.25 -4.90 -1.12
CA GLN A 84 -2.74 -3.60 -1.57
C GLN A 84 -3.18 -2.46 -0.64
N LEU A 85 -4.44 -2.45 -0.18
CA LEU A 85 -4.92 -1.49 0.82
C LEU A 85 -4.16 -1.64 2.15
N TYR A 86 -3.92 -2.87 2.60
CA TYR A 86 -3.16 -3.15 3.81
C TYR A 86 -1.71 -2.63 3.71
N TRP A 87 -1.02 -2.92 2.61
CA TRP A 87 0.36 -2.50 2.41
C TRP A 87 0.47 -0.99 2.20
N THR A 88 -0.45 -0.39 1.46
CA THR A 88 -0.49 1.07 1.27
C THR A 88 -0.68 1.79 2.60
N ALA A 89 -1.64 1.35 3.43
CA ALA A 89 -1.80 1.88 4.79
C ALA A 89 -0.54 1.66 5.65
N THR A 90 0.13 0.52 5.50
CA THR A 90 1.38 0.22 6.21
C THR A 90 2.49 1.19 5.83
N MET A 91 2.67 1.49 4.54
CA MET A 91 3.69 2.41 4.03
C MET A 91 3.40 3.86 4.42
N LEU A 92 2.15 4.32 4.26
CA LEU A 92 1.73 5.64 4.75
C LEU A 92 2.02 5.80 6.26
N GLY A 93 1.85 4.73 7.03
CA GLY A 93 2.24 4.73 8.43
C GLY A 93 3.76 4.79 8.69
N ARG A 94 4.64 4.52 7.73
CA ARG A 94 6.09 4.67 7.96
C ARG A 94 6.53 6.14 7.91
N LEU A 95 5.70 7.01 7.32
CA LEU A 95 5.95 8.44 7.30
C LEU A 95 5.82 9.03 8.72
N PRO A 96 6.64 10.04 9.06
CA PRO A 96 6.60 10.68 10.38
C PRO A 96 5.32 11.49 10.60
N GLN A 97 4.72 11.98 9.51
CA GLN A 97 3.45 12.69 9.47
C GLN A 97 2.83 12.44 8.10
N ILE A 98 1.52 12.63 8.00
CA ILE A 98 0.76 12.60 6.76
C ILE A 98 -0.15 13.81 6.69
N ASP A 99 -0.50 14.22 5.48
CA ASP A 99 -1.46 15.27 5.23
C ASP A 99 -2.87 14.88 5.69
N ALA A 100 -3.67 15.91 6.01
CA ALA A 100 -5.03 15.72 6.49
C ALA A 100 -5.95 15.02 5.46
N SER A 101 -5.70 15.22 4.17
CA SER A 101 -6.38 14.52 3.08
C SER A 101 -6.06 13.02 3.12
N THR A 102 -4.80 12.65 3.22
CA THR A 102 -4.35 11.26 3.35
C THR A 102 -4.92 10.60 4.61
N ALA A 103 -4.92 11.31 5.73
CA ALA A 103 -5.51 10.84 6.98
C ALA A 103 -7.02 10.57 6.85
N LYS A 104 -7.73 11.38 6.06
CA LYS A 104 -9.15 11.18 5.78
C LYS A 104 -9.41 9.88 5.03
N VAL A 105 -8.67 9.59 3.96
CA VAL A 105 -8.84 8.33 3.20
C VAL A 105 -8.50 7.11 4.08
N LEU A 106 -7.45 7.21 4.91
CA LEU A 106 -7.15 6.18 5.91
C LEU A 106 -8.28 6.00 6.94
N GLN A 107 -8.94 7.10 7.34
CA GLN A 107 -10.07 7.04 8.26
C GLN A 107 -11.26 6.33 7.63
N GLU A 108 -11.53 6.56 6.34
CA GLU A 108 -12.59 5.86 5.61
C GLU A 108 -12.30 4.35 5.50
N LEU A 109 -11.06 3.95 5.18
CA LEU A 109 -10.64 2.55 5.25
C LEU A 109 -10.74 1.99 6.68
N ALA A 110 -10.44 2.79 7.70
CA ALA A 110 -10.51 2.39 9.10
C ALA A 110 -11.94 2.17 9.60
N ASP A 111 -12.92 2.89 9.05
CA ASP A 111 -14.33 2.85 9.46
C ASP A 111 -15.16 1.86 8.65
N THR A 112 -14.58 1.27 7.61
CA THR A 112 -15.24 0.25 6.81
C THR A 112 -15.69 -0.95 7.66
N SER A 113 -16.86 -1.51 7.32
CA SER A 113 -17.43 -2.70 7.94
C SER A 113 -17.34 -3.94 7.05
N PHE A 114 -16.67 -3.87 5.90
CA PHE A 114 -16.54 -5.01 4.99
C PHE A 114 -15.52 -6.03 5.55
N ASP A 115 -15.96 -7.27 5.75
CA ASP A 115 -15.11 -8.36 6.26
C ASP A 115 -13.88 -8.60 5.37
N ALA A 116 -14.02 -8.44 4.05
CA ALA A 116 -12.92 -8.56 3.09
C ALA A 116 -11.77 -7.59 3.37
N LEU A 117 -12.05 -6.45 4.01
CA LEU A 117 -11.09 -5.39 4.34
C LEU A 117 -10.68 -5.39 5.82
N ALA A 118 -11.13 -6.36 6.63
CA ALA A 118 -10.95 -6.31 8.09
C ALA A 118 -9.47 -6.12 8.51
N SER A 119 -8.54 -6.76 7.82
CA SER A 119 -7.09 -6.61 8.05
C SER A 119 -6.57 -5.22 7.68
N ALA A 120 -6.93 -4.72 6.50
CA ALA A 120 -6.57 -3.37 6.03
C ALA A 120 -7.16 -2.28 6.94
N ALA A 121 -8.43 -2.40 7.31
CA ALA A 121 -9.13 -1.51 8.24
C ALA A 121 -8.46 -1.49 9.62
N LYS A 122 -8.10 -2.67 10.16
CA LYS A 122 -7.36 -2.77 11.42
C LYS A 122 -5.99 -2.09 11.32
N ARG A 123 -5.32 -2.22 10.18
CA ARG A 123 -4.03 -1.57 9.94
C ARG A 123 -4.17 -0.05 9.89
N ALA A 124 -5.14 0.47 9.15
CA ALA A 124 -5.43 1.89 9.06
C ALA A 124 -5.73 2.51 10.44
N ARG A 125 -6.58 1.85 11.26
CA ARG A 125 -6.83 2.26 12.66
C ARG A 125 -5.55 2.35 13.50
N SER A 126 -4.67 1.37 13.37
CA SER A 126 -3.37 1.36 14.07
C SER A 126 -2.48 2.52 13.65
N VAL A 127 -2.44 2.84 12.35
CA VAL A 127 -1.65 3.93 11.79
C VAL A 127 -2.17 5.28 12.28
N LEU A 128 -3.48 5.54 12.16
CA LEU A 128 -4.11 6.76 12.63
C LEU A 128 -3.94 6.96 14.15
N GLY A 129 -4.10 5.89 14.94
CA GLY A 129 -3.91 5.95 16.38
C GLY A 129 -2.47 6.24 16.84
N ARG A 130 -1.49 6.07 15.95
CA ARG A 130 -0.09 6.47 16.20
C ARG A 130 0.18 7.90 15.69
N LEU A 131 -0.37 8.28 14.54
CA LEU A 131 -0.14 9.62 13.94
C LEU A 131 -0.94 10.73 14.63
N GLY A 132 -2.05 10.40 15.30
CA GLY A 132 -2.86 11.34 16.10
C GLY A 132 -2.41 11.51 17.56
N LYS A 133 -1.26 10.93 17.95
CA LYS A 133 -0.62 11.14 19.27
C LYS A 133 0.49 12.16 19.15
#